data_AF-A0A8S3TSJ5-F1
#
_entry.id   AF-A0A8S3TSJ5-F1
#
_cell.length_a   1.000
_cell.length_b   1.000
_cell.length_c   1.000
_cell.angle_alpha   90.00
_cell.angle_beta   90.00
_cell.angle_gamma   90.00
#
_symmetry.space_group_name_H-M   'P 1'
#
loop_
_entity.id
_entity.type
_entity.pdbx_description
1 polymer ?
#
loop_
_entity_poly.entity_id
_entity_poly.type
_entity_poly.pdbx_seq_one_letter_code
_entity_poly.pdbx_strand_id
1 'polypeptide(L)'
;MQKKEKLSPYAYGLPAEARTRYQEKLAYNKGLDRLPDPYAITKSEWVNDPSIWPELDFGSALSSSDGADTTTEVRKNLAVLEDRDTPGTIRVFKSPNQLRPDIVCFLSQWDFGTTFIIHRKIPPYKDTRDNRIIWFKQCLERLKELNVKTVGLPDHIGCGLGGGDWTAYFEIIEKFAKANDINFVIVTPSFAHKWI
;
A
#
# COMPACT_ATOMS: atom_id res chain seq x y z
N MET A 1 -6.49 45.69 8.49
CA MET A 1 -6.33 44.70 9.57
C MET A 1 -7.18 43.47 9.24
N GLN A 2 -6.57 42.34 8.85
CA GLN A 2 -7.31 41.11 8.58
C GLN A 2 -7.66 40.41 9.90
N LYS A 3 -8.94 40.03 10.06
CA LYS A 3 -9.43 39.20 11.19
C LYS A 3 -8.73 37.85 11.15
N LYS A 4 -7.89 37.53 12.14
CA LYS A 4 -7.39 36.16 12.35
C LYS A 4 -8.57 35.29 12.78
N GLU A 5 -9.08 34.46 11.88
CA GLU A 5 -10.08 33.45 12.22
C GLU A 5 -9.46 32.40 13.15
N LYS A 6 -10.22 32.04 14.20
CA LYS A 6 -9.80 31.02 15.17
C LYS A 6 -9.84 29.65 14.51
N LEU A 7 -8.78 28.86 14.70
CA LEU A 7 -8.73 27.48 14.23
C LEU A 7 -9.79 26.64 14.95
N SER A 8 -10.19 25.50 14.37
CA SER A 8 -11.06 24.56 15.07
C SER A 8 -10.38 24.06 16.36
N PRO A 9 -11.14 23.76 17.44
CA PRO A 9 -10.57 23.23 18.68
C PRO A 9 -9.69 22.00 18.47
N TYR A 10 -10.04 21.16 17.49
CA TYR A 10 -9.27 19.99 17.07
C TYR A 10 -7.86 20.34 16.58
N ALA A 11 -7.71 21.41 15.79
CA ALA A 11 -6.43 21.79 15.20
C ALA A 11 -5.40 22.27 16.24
N TYR A 12 -5.86 22.77 17.40
CA TYR A 12 -4.97 23.17 18.50
C TYR A 12 -4.30 21.99 19.20
N GLY A 13 -4.89 20.79 19.13
CA GLY A 13 -4.33 19.56 19.69
C GLY A 13 -3.34 18.83 18.77
N LEU A 14 -3.23 19.25 17.50
CA LEU A 14 -2.32 18.61 16.55
C LEU A 14 -0.85 19.03 16.79
N PRO A 15 0.12 18.14 16.52
CA PRO A 15 1.54 18.50 16.40
C PRO A 15 1.73 19.67 15.43
N ALA A 16 2.75 20.51 15.67
CA ALA A 16 2.94 21.77 14.96
C ALA A 16 2.90 21.61 13.43
N GLU A 17 3.59 20.59 12.89
CA GLU A 17 3.61 20.30 11.45
C GLU A 17 2.23 19.91 10.90
N ALA A 18 1.49 19.07 11.63
CA ALA A 18 0.14 18.67 11.23
C ALA A 18 -0.85 19.85 11.28
N ARG A 19 -0.65 20.78 12.21
CA ARG A 19 -1.42 22.02 12.31
C ARG A 19 -1.15 22.96 11.14
N THR A 20 0.11 23.11 10.74
CA THR A 20 0.51 23.90 9.56
C THR A 20 -0.14 23.33 8.29
N ARG A 21 -0.07 22.01 8.08
CA ARG A 21 -0.72 21.34 6.93
C ARG A 21 -2.24 21.52 6.92
N TYR A 22 -2.88 21.49 8.09
CA TYR A 22 -4.32 21.73 8.21
C TYR A 22 -4.71 23.16 7.83
N GLN A 23 -3.88 24.15 8.19
CA GLN A 23 -4.06 25.55 7.82
C GLN A 23 -3.88 25.78 6.32
N GLU A 24 -2.85 25.19 5.72
CA GLU A 24 -2.59 25.28 4.28
C GLU A 24 -3.71 24.64 3.45
N LYS A 25 -4.25 23.50 3.91
CA LYS A 25 -5.42 22.86 3.29
C LYS A 25 -6.68 23.72 3.38
N LEU A 26 -6.91 24.40 4.50
CA LEU A 26 -8.02 25.35 4.64
C LEU A 26 -7.87 26.56 3.72
N ALA A 27 -6.64 27.04 3.52
CA ALA A 27 -6.35 28.12 2.58
C ALA A 27 -6.58 27.67 1.12
N TYR A 28 -6.19 26.44 0.76
CA TYR A 28 -6.46 25.84 -0.55
C TYR A 28 -7.95 25.74 -0.86
N ASN A 29 -8.74 25.23 0.08
CA ASN A 29 -10.20 25.13 -0.08
C ASN A 29 -10.89 26.52 -0.19
N LYS A 30 -10.19 27.62 0.12
CA LYS A 30 -10.65 29.00 -0.07
C LYS A 30 -10.16 29.64 -1.39
N GLY A 31 -9.65 28.84 -2.33
CA GLY A 31 -9.34 29.29 -3.69
C GLY A 31 -7.86 29.54 -3.98
N LEU A 32 -6.93 28.84 -3.30
CA LEU A 32 -5.57 28.73 -3.84
C LEU A 32 -5.54 27.64 -4.92
N ASP A 33 -4.79 27.89 -5.99
CA ASP A 33 -4.80 27.02 -7.17
C ASP A 33 -4.05 25.71 -6.99
N ARG A 34 -3.16 25.61 -5.99
CA ARG A 34 -2.39 24.39 -5.67
C ARG A 34 -2.13 24.23 -4.17
N LEU A 35 -2.25 22.99 -3.67
CA LEU A 35 -1.74 22.61 -2.35
C LEU A 35 -0.20 22.61 -2.39
N PRO A 36 0.48 23.08 -1.33
CA PRO A 36 1.92 22.86 -1.20
C PRO A 36 2.21 21.35 -1.19
N ASP A 37 3.28 20.96 -1.87
CA ASP A 37 3.67 19.56 -2.00
C ASP A 37 3.94 18.96 -0.61
N PRO A 38 3.19 17.92 -0.19
CA PRO A 38 3.38 17.28 1.12
C PRO A 38 4.78 16.66 1.31
N TYR A 39 5.56 16.56 0.23
CA TYR A 39 6.95 16.07 0.23
C TYR A 39 8.00 17.20 0.20
N ALA A 40 7.61 18.47 0.19
CA ALA A 40 8.51 19.61 0.34
C ALA A 40 8.96 19.83 1.81
N ILE A 41 9.29 18.75 2.50
CA ILE A 41 9.92 18.78 3.82
C ILE A 41 11.31 19.39 3.63
N THR A 42 11.65 20.40 4.42
CA THR A 42 12.94 21.10 4.36
C THR A 42 14.09 20.10 4.35
N LYS A 43 14.96 20.24 3.34
CA LYS A 43 16.11 19.39 2.96
C LYS A 43 17.12 19.03 4.07
N SER A 44 16.90 19.41 5.33
CA SER A 44 17.87 19.26 6.42
C SER A 44 17.84 17.91 7.12
N GLU A 45 16.80 17.09 6.95
CA GLU A 45 16.71 15.78 7.63
C GLU A 45 16.80 14.58 6.68
N TRP A 46 16.71 14.81 5.37
CA TRP A 46 16.96 13.80 4.36
C TRP A 46 18.22 14.19 3.61
N VAL A 47 19.33 13.50 3.90
CA VAL A 47 20.52 13.59 3.08
C VAL A 47 20.18 12.96 1.74
N ASN A 48 19.88 13.81 0.75
CA ASN A 48 19.64 13.41 -0.63
C ASN A 48 20.99 13.18 -1.34
N ASP A 49 21.87 12.43 -0.70
CA ASP A 49 23.11 11.93 -1.27
C ASP A 49 22.84 10.49 -1.73
N PRO A 50 22.69 10.24 -3.04
CA PRO A 50 22.38 8.93 -3.57
C PRO A 50 23.44 7.86 -3.26
N SER A 51 24.66 8.27 -2.84
CA SER A 51 25.76 7.35 -2.54
C SER A 51 25.64 6.65 -1.18
N ILE A 52 24.79 7.16 -0.28
CA ILE A 52 24.52 6.60 1.06
C ILE A 52 23.14 5.94 1.15
N TRP A 53 22.34 6.02 0.08
CA TRP A 53 21.08 5.29 0.01
C TRP A 53 21.41 3.80 -0.13
N PRO A 54 20.70 2.89 0.57
CA PRO A 54 20.80 1.48 0.23
C PRO A 54 20.47 1.35 -1.26
N GLU A 55 21.22 0.53 -2.01
CA GLU A 55 20.92 0.29 -3.43
C GLU A 55 19.49 -0.24 -3.54
N LEU A 56 18.59 0.66 -3.90
CA LEU A 56 17.21 0.40 -4.20
C LEU A 56 17.09 0.51 -5.71
N ASP A 57 17.43 -0.58 -6.41
CA ASP A 57 17.16 -0.73 -7.84
C ASP A 57 15.64 -0.82 -8.04
N PHE A 58 15.01 0.35 -8.11
CA PHE A 58 13.70 0.54 -8.68
C PHE A 58 13.92 1.18 -10.04
N GLY A 59 14.16 0.33 -11.04
CA GLY A 59 14.30 0.68 -12.45
C GLY A 59 13.53 1.94 -12.83
N SER A 60 14.31 2.94 -13.23
CA SER A 60 13.94 4.33 -13.47
C SER A 60 12.69 4.49 -14.34
N ALA A 61 11.65 5.10 -13.79
CA ALA A 61 10.48 5.54 -14.52
C ALA A 61 10.52 7.06 -14.78
N LEU A 62 10.47 7.43 -16.08
CA LEU A 62 10.12 8.75 -16.67
C LEU A 62 11.22 9.84 -16.61
N SER A 63 11.56 10.60 -17.66
CA SER A 63 11.08 10.69 -19.05
C SER A 63 12.10 11.46 -19.92
N SER A 64 12.01 11.24 -21.23
CA SER A 64 12.72 11.81 -22.37
C SER A 64 13.00 13.32 -22.37
N SER A 65 14.21 13.75 -22.75
CA SER A 65 14.55 14.37 -24.05
C SER A 65 15.90 15.09 -23.97
N ASP A 66 16.93 14.55 -24.63
CA ASP A 66 17.84 15.26 -25.54
C ASP A 66 19.12 14.43 -25.79
N GLY A 67 19.36 14.18 -27.07
CA GLY A 67 20.51 13.54 -27.72
C GLY A 67 21.62 12.92 -26.86
N ALA A 68 21.70 11.58 -26.88
CA ALA A 68 22.87 10.80 -27.32
C ALA A 68 22.80 9.37 -26.76
N ASP A 69 22.80 8.42 -27.69
CA ASP A 69 23.49 7.12 -27.63
C ASP A 69 23.58 6.39 -26.27
N THR A 70 22.67 5.44 -26.06
CA THR A 70 22.97 4.05 -25.62
C THR A 70 21.65 3.28 -25.42
N THR A 71 21.57 2.09 -25.98
CA THR A 71 20.44 1.16 -25.91
C THR A 71 20.16 0.70 -24.48
N THR A 72 19.31 1.40 -23.74
CA THR A 72 18.70 0.90 -22.50
C THR A 72 17.23 0.62 -22.76
N GLU A 73 16.88 -0.67 -22.84
CA GLU A 73 15.51 -1.11 -23.02
C GLU A 73 14.66 -0.65 -21.83
N VAL A 74 13.71 0.25 -22.09
CA VAL A 74 12.71 0.66 -21.11
C VAL A 74 11.83 -0.55 -20.81
N ARG A 75 12.08 -1.23 -19.69
CA ARG A 75 11.17 -2.26 -19.18
C ARG A 75 9.83 -1.60 -18.89
N LYS A 76 8.78 -2.00 -19.61
CA LYS A 76 7.40 -1.63 -19.28
C LYS A 76 7.15 -2.01 -17.81
N ASN A 77 6.36 -1.23 -17.05
CA ASN A 77 5.93 -1.51 -15.67
C ASN A 77 5.05 -2.78 -15.58
N LEU A 78 5.60 -3.92 -15.99
CA LEU A 78 4.97 -5.21 -16.06
C LEU A 78 5.92 -6.17 -15.34
N ALA A 79 5.48 -6.66 -14.18
CA ALA A 79 6.21 -7.66 -13.43
C ALA A 79 6.61 -8.83 -14.35
N VAL A 80 7.91 -9.11 -14.43
CA VAL A 80 8.46 -10.25 -15.15
C VAL A 80 8.34 -11.51 -14.30
N LEU A 81 8.61 -12.70 -14.86
CA LEU A 81 8.38 -13.95 -14.14
C LEU A 81 9.25 -14.02 -12.87
N GLU A 82 10.42 -13.42 -12.91
CA GLU A 82 11.41 -13.37 -11.85
C GLU A 82 10.97 -12.50 -10.66
N ASP A 83 10.12 -11.51 -10.90
CA ASP A 83 9.56 -10.66 -9.84
C ASP A 83 8.45 -11.38 -9.04
N ARG A 84 7.90 -12.46 -9.61
CA ARG A 84 6.78 -13.19 -9.01
C ARG A 84 7.29 -14.16 -7.97
N ASP A 85 6.80 -13.97 -6.76
CA ASP A 85 7.08 -14.87 -5.64
C ASP A 85 6.03 -16.00 -5.58
N THR A 86 6.26 -16.97 -4.70
CA THR A 86 5.45 -18.18 -4.58
C THR A 86 4.07 -17.84 -3.99
N PRO A 87 2.95 -18.17 -4.67
CA PRO A 87 1.63 -17.97 -4.10
C PRO A 87 1.43 -18.74 -2.80
N GLY A 88 0.72 -18.14 -1.85
CA GLY A 88 0.44 -18.71 -0.54
C GLY A 88 1.53 -18.48 0.51
N THR A 89 2.60 -17.76 0.16
CA THR A 89 3.64 -17.33 1.11
C THR A 89 3.45 -15.87 1.52
N ILE A 90 4.26 -15.41 2.47
CA ILE A 90 4.28 -14.01 2.91
C ILE A 90 5.68 -13.45 2.73
N ARG A 91 5.75 -12.15 2.43
CA ARG A 91 6.99 -11.38 2.50
C ARG A 91 6.88 -10.34 3.60
N VAL A 92 7.88 -10.29 4.48
CA VAL A 92 7.87 -9.40 5.66
C VAL A 92 8.92 -8.31 5.48
N PHE A 93 8.48 -7.06 5.52
CA PHE A 93 9.36 -5.90 5.59
C PHE A 93 9.36 -5.39 7.02
N LYS A 94 10.49 -5.54 7.70
CA LYS A 94 10.66 -5.09 9.08
C LYS A 94 10.77 -3.58 9.11
N SER A 95 10.00 -2.96 10.00
CA SER A 95 10.17 -1.53 10.22
C SER A 95 11.56 -1.26 10.82
N PRO A 96 12.29 -0.24 10.34
CA PRO A 96 13.57 0.15 10.93
C PRO A 96 13.40 0.75 12.35
N ASN A 97 12.18 1.13 12.71
CA ASN A 97 11.84 1.70 14.01
C ASN A 97 10.63 0.96 14.60
N GLN A 98 10.74 0.51 15.86
CA GLN A 98 9.68 -0.20 16.58
C GLN A 98 8.40 0.64 16.80
N LEU A 99 8.44 1.96 16.53
CA LEU A 99 7.26 2.83 16.53
C LEU A 99 6.35 2.67 15.31
N ARG A 100 6.79 1.94 14.27
CA ARG A 100 5.97 1.67 13.07
C ARG A 100 5.75 0.16 12.92
N PRO A 101 4.58 -0.26 12.42
CA PRO A 101 4.29 -1.66 12.21
C PRO A 101 5.16 -2.23 11.08
N ASP A 102 5.46 -3.53 11.17
CA ASP A 102 5.99 -4.29 10.05
C ASP A 102 4.95 -4.36 8.92
N ILE A 103 5.42 -4.43 7.68
CA ILE A 103 4.56 -4.64 6.52
C ILE A 103 4.65 -6.10 6.11
N VAL A 104 3.50 -6.78 6.09
CA VAL A 104 3.41 -8.17 5.63
C VAL A 104 2.64 -8.21 4.32
N CYS A 105 3.32 -8.58 3.24
CA CYS A 105 2.71 -8.76 1.93
C CYS A 105 2.21 -10.19 1.79
N PHE A 106 0.91 -10.35 1.56
CA PHE A 106 0.28 -11.64 1.29
C PHE A 106 0.34 -11.95 -0.21
N LEU A 107 1.06 -12.99 -0.58
CA LEU A 107 1.22 -13.41 -1.97
C LEU A 107 0.05 -14.32 -2.36
N SER A 108 -1.15 -13.77 -2.32
CA SER A 108 -2.42 -14.51 -2.53
C SER A 108 -3.03 -14.32 -3.93
N GLN A 109 -2.27 -13.71 -4.84
CA GLN A 109 -2.66 -13.43 -6.21
C GLN A 109 -1.43 -13.60 -7.12
N TRP A 110 -1.57 -14.35 -8.21
CA TRP A 110 -0.43 -14.74 -9.07
C TRP A 110 -0.26 -13.83 -10.29
N ASP A 111 -1.37 -13.41 -10.90
CA ASP A 111 -1.42 -12.41 -11.96
C ASP A 111 -2.31 -11.25 -11.55
N PHE A 112 -2.06 -10.07 -12.10
CA PHE A 112 -2.83 -8.88 -11.75
C PHE A 112 -4.24 -8.91 -12.32
N GLY A 113 -5.13 -8.10 -11.73
CA GLY A 113 -6.51 -7.99 -12.20
C GLY A 113 -7.39 -9.18 -11.83
N THR A 114 -8.58 -9.20 -12.43
CA THR A 114 -9.61 -10.19 -12.10
C THR A 114 -9.34 -11.51 -12.81
N THR A 115 -9.67 -12.63 -12.17
CA THR A 115 -9.52 -13.98 -12.76
C THR A 115 -10.45 -14.24 -13.96
N PHE A 116 -11.37 -13.31 -14.26
CA PHE A 116 -12.29 -13.39 -15.39
C PHE A 116 -11.65 -13.02 -16.73
N ILE A 117 -10.45 -12.41 -16.72
CA ILE A 117 -9.73 -12.08 -17.95
C ILE A 117 -9.06 -13.36 -18.48
N ILE A 118 -9.85 -14.15 -19.19
CA ILE A 118 -9.60 -15.48 -19.77
C ILE A 118 -8.32 -15.62 -20.62
N HIS A 119 -7.68 -14.53 -21.02
CA HIS A 119 -6.59 -14.57 -21.99
C HIS A 119 -5.20 -14.72 -21.38
N ARG A 120 -5.03 -14.46 -20.08
CA ARG A 120 -3.71 -14.38 -19.45
C ARG A 120 -3.48 -15.59 -18.54
N LYS A 121 -2.75 -16.58 -19.07
CA LYS A 121 -2.30 -17.76 -18.31
C LYS A 121 -0.80 -17.66 -18.13
N ILE A 122 -0.36 -17.21 -16.97
CA ILE A 122 1.06 -17.09 -16.64
C ILE A 122 1.50 -18.37 -15.93
N PRO A 123 2.39 -19.20 -16.49
CA PRO A 123 2.93 -20.36 -15.80
C PRO A 123 3.80 -19.94 -14.59
N PRO A 124 3.98 -20.79 -13.56
CA PRO A 124 3.51 -22.17 -13.50
C PRO A 124 2.13 -22.33 -12.83
N TYR A 125 1.60 -21.28 -12.20
CA TYR A 125 0.37 -21.37 -11.40
C TYR A 125 -0.86 -20.97 -12.19
N LYS A 126 -1.96 -21.69 -11.95
CA LYS A 126 -3.27 -21.32 -12.49
C LYS A 126 -3.92 -20.31 -11.55
N ASP A 127 -4.04 -19.06 -11.97
CA ASP A 127 -4.65 -18.02 -11.14
C ASP A 127 -6.18 -18.04 -11.24
N THR A 128 -6.84 -18.72 -10.31
CA THR A 128 -8.30 -18.80 -10.21
C THR A 128 -8.78 -18.22 -8.87
N ARG A 129 -10.04 -17.82 -8.79
CA ARG A 129 -10.64 -17.34 -7.53
C ARG A 129 -10.43 -18.35 -6.39
N ASP A 130 -10.67 -19.63 -6.65
CA ASP A 130 -10.51 -20.69 -5.65
C ASP A 130 -9.06 -20.80 -5.19
N ASN A 131 -8.11 -20.72 -6.12
CA ASN A 131 -6.68 -20.76 -5.79
C ASN A 131 -6.27 -19.52 -4.98
N ARG A 132 -6.76 -18.32 -5.33
CA ARG A 132 -6.50 -17.11 -4.52
C ARG A 132 -7.01 -17.24 -3.10
N ILE A 133 -8.19 -17.85 -2.90
CA ILE A 133 -8.72 -18.14 -1.55
C ILE A 133 -7.84 -19.15 -0.81
N ILE A 134 -7.38 -20.20 -1.48
CA ILE A 134 -6.45 -21.20 -0.90
C ILE A 134 -5.14 -20.51 -0.48
N TRP A 135 -4.54 -19.72 -1.38
CA TRP A 135 -3.30 -18.99 -1.11
C TRP A 135 -3.47 -17.95 0.00
N PHE A 136 -4.61 -17.26 0.06
CA PHE A 136 -4.90 -16.32 1.14
C PHE A 136 -4.95 -17.03 2.51
N LYS A 137 -5.60 -18.20 2.58
CA LYS A 137 -5.59 -19.03 3.80
C LYS A 137 -4.18 -19.48 4.17
N GLN A 138 -3.37 -19.89 3.20
CA GLN A 138 -1.97 -20.25 3.45
C GLN A 138 -1.16 -19.06 3.98
N CYS A 139 -1.38 -17.85 3.45
CA CYS A 139 -0.74 -16.64 3.96
C CYS A 139 -1.12 -16.36 5.43
N LEU A 140 -2.37 -16.59 5.82
CA LEU A 140 -2.81 -16.48 7.22
C LEU A 140 -2.10 -17.50 8.12
N GLU A 141 -1.97 -18.75 7.67
CA GLU A 141 -1.21 -19.76 8.42
C GLU A 141 0.26 -19.35 8.59
N ARG A 142 0.88 -18.73 7.57
CA ARG A 142 2.25 -18.19 7.71
C ARG A 142 2.32 -16.98 8.63
N LEU A 143 1.29 -16.13 8.63
CA LEU A 143 1.20 -14.98 9.53
C LEU A 143 1.20 -15.44 11.00
N LYS A 144 0.61 -16.60 11.32
CA LYS A 144 0.67 -17.20 12.66
C LYS A 144 2.09 -17.44 13.14
N GLU A 145 2.98 -17.87 12.24
CA GLU A 145 4.40 -18.14 12.55
C GLU A 145 5.14 -16.88 13.00
N LEU A 146 4.63 -15.68 12.68
CA LEU A 146 5.19 -14.40 13.11
C LEU A 146 4.83 -14.00 14.55
N ASN A 147 3.93 -14.74 15.22
CA ASN A 147 3.48 -14.48 16.59
C ASN A 147 2.98 -13.04 16.82
N VAL A 148 2.29 -12.48 15.82
CA VAL A 148 1.70 -11.13 15.89
C VAL A 148 0.39 -11.16 16.70
N LYS A 149 0.13 -10.09 17.45
CA LYS A 149 -1.11 -9.93 18.23
C LYS A 149 -2.16 -9.07 17.56
N THR A 150 -1.73 -8.07 16.78
CA THR A 150 -2.61 -7.14 16.08
C THR A 150 -2.17 -7.01 14.65
N VAL A 151 -3.13 -7.10 13.73
CA VAL A 151 -2.89 -7.00 12.29
C VAL A 151 -3.87 -6.01 11.67
N GLY A 152 -3.34 -4.99 11.01
CA GLY A 152 -4.14 -4.09 10.20
C GLY A 152 -4.34 -4.66 8.80
N LEU A 153 -5.57 -4.70 8.31
CA LEU A 153 -5.90 -5.07 6.93
C LEU A 153 -6.69 -3.95 6.25
N PRO A 154 -6.46 -3.68 4.96
CA PRO A 154 -7.34 -2.79 4.22
C PRO A 154 -8.74 -3.38 4.15
N ASP A 155 -9.74 -2.50 4.27
CA ASP A 155 -11.13 -2.84 4.01
C ASP A 155 -11.30 -3.40 2.60
N HIS A 156 -12.07 -4.49 2.48
CA HIS A 156 -12.29 -5.21 1.23
C HIS A 156 -11.00 -5.74 0.57
N ILE A 157 -10.02 -6.23 1.35
CA ILE A 157 -8.81 -6.87 0.80
C ILE A 157 -9.16 -7.97 -0.22
N GLY A 158 -8.45 -7.99 -1.35
CA GLY A 158 -8.68 -8.95 -2.44
C GLY A 158 -9.89 -8.65 -3.34
N CYS A 159 -10.69 -7.63 -3.03
CA CYS A 159 -11.86 -7.24 -3.82
C CYS A 159 -11.51 -6.22 -4.92
N GLY A 160 -12.53 -5.72 -5.63
CA GLY A 160 -12.37 -4.76 -6.72
C GLY A 160 -11.61 -5.37 -7.91
N LEU A 161 -10.43 -4.83 -8.23
CA LEU A 161 -9.59 -5.35 -9.32
C LEU A 161 -9.12 -6.79 -9.06
N GLY A 162 -9.11 -7.27 -7.82
CA GLY A 162 -8.81 -8.66 -7.49
C GLY A 162 -9.96 -9.64 -7.78
N GLY A 163 -11.20 -9.15 -7.94
CA GLY A 163 -12.38 -9.97 -8.21
C GLY A 163 -12.80 -10.92 -7.08
N GLY A 164 -12.28 -10.69 -5.86
CA GLY A 164 -12.65 -11.40 -4.65
C GLY A 164 -14.05 -11.07 -4.14
N ASP A 165 -14.55 -11.94 -3.26
CA ASP A 165 -15.84 -11.78 -2.58
C ASP A 165 -15.60 -11.47 -1.09
N TRP A 166 -15.92 -10.24 -0.69
CA TRP A 166 -15.61 -9.77 0.66
C TRP A 166 -16.24 -10.63 1.74
N THR A 167 -17.47 -11.13 1.56
CA THR A 167 -18.12 -12.00 2.54
C THR A 167 -17.30 -13.25 2.80
N ALA A 168 -16.79 -13.89 1.75
CA ALA A 168 -15.94 -15.07 1.87
C ALA A 168 -14.59 -14.76 2.56
N TYR A 169 -13.91 -13.67 2.17
CA TYR A 169 -12.65 -13.27 2.81
C TYR A 169 -12.84 -12.90 4.28
N PHE A 170 -13.88 -12.14 4.59
CA PHE A 170 -14.20 -11.72 5.95
C PHE A 170 -14.49 -12.92 6.86
N GLU A 171 -15.29 -13.89 6.41
CA GLU A 171 -15.52 -15.13 7.16
C GLU A 171 -14.22 -15.90 7.45
N ILE A 172 -13.31 -15.97 6.47
CA ILE A 172 -12.01 -16.63 6.64
C ILE A 172 -11.17 -15.90 7.69
N ILE A 173 -11.08 -14.57 7.59
CA ILE A 173 -10.34 -13.73 8.55
C ILE A 173 -10.94 -13.89 9.96
N GLU A 174 -12.25 -13.82 10.09
CA GLU A 174 -12.94 -13.89 11.38
C GLU A 174 -12.74 -15.27 12.06
N LYS A 175 -12.88 -16.36 11.30
CA LYS A 175 -12.62 -17.72 11.79
C LYS A 175 -11.17 -17.88 12.22
N PHE A 176 -10.22 -17.38 11.42
CA PHE A 176 -8.80 -17.44 11.72
C PHE A 176 -8.44 -16.62 12.96
N ALA A 177 -8.99 -15.41 13.10
CA ALA A 177 -8.80 -14.52 14.25
C ALA A 177 -9.23 -15.19 15.55
N LYS A 178 -10.45 -15.76 15.58
CA LYS A 178 -11.00 -16.47 16.74
C LYS A 178 -10.18 -17.69 17.12
N ALA A 179 -9.72 -18.46 16.14
CA ALA A 179 -8.97 -19.69 16.38
C ALA A 179 -7.54 -19.45 16.91
N ASN A 180 -6.95 -18.28 16.65
CA ASN A 180 -5.55 -17.99 16.95
C ASN A 180 -5.34 -16.84 17.93
N ASP A 181 -6.40 -16.24 18.48
CA ASP A 181 -6.32 -15.08 19.39
C ASP A 181 -5.52 -13.90 18.78
N ILE A 182 -5.86 -13.55 17.53
CA ILE A 182 -5.26 -12.43 16.79
C ILE A 182 -6.31 -11.36 16.57
N ASN A 183 -6.00 -10.12 16.94
CA ASN A 183 -6.88 -8.97 16.73
C ASN A 183 -6.68 -8.38 15.32
N PHE A 184 -7.67 -8.53 14.46
CA PHE A 184 -7.67 -7.89 13.14
C PHE A 184 -8.38 -6.54 13.18
N VAL A 185 -7.68 -5.50 12.74
CA VAL A 185 -8.22 -4.14 12.59
C VAL A 185 -8.44 -3.87 11.11
N ILE A 186 -9.70 -3.73 10.70
CA ILE A 186 -10.04 -3.36 9.32
C ILE A 186 -9.90 -1.84 9.16
N VAL A 187 -8.98 -1.44 8.29
CA VAL A 187 -8.64 -0.04 8.00
C VAL A 187 -9.46 0.42 6.81
N THR A 188 -10.45 1.27 7.09
CA THR A 188 -11.29 1.90 6.07
C THR A 188 -10.71 3.24 5.64
N PRO A 189 -10.71 3.60 4.35
CA PRO A 189 -10.36 4.94 3.93
C PRO A 189 -11.39 5.93 4.48
N SER A 190 -10.93 7.11 4.91
CA SER A 190 -11.76 8.17 5.50
C SER A 190 -12.80 8.76 4.54
N PHE A 191 -12.72 8.44 3.25
CA PHE A 191 -13.73 8.74 2.25
C PHE A 191 -14.36 7.42 1.81
N ALA A 192 -15.60 7.18 2.26
CA ALA A 192 -16.38 6.03 1.85
C ALA A 192 -16.67 6.12 0.33
N HIS A 193 -15.79 5.56 -0.49
CA HIS A 193 -16.14 5.26 -1.87
C HIS A 193 -17.08 4.06 -1.87
N LYS A 194 -18.26 4.25 -2.47
CA LYS A 194 -19.14 3.13 -2.84
C LYS A 194 -18.38 2.28 -3.86
N TRP A 195 -18.05 1.06 -3.49
CA TRP A 195 -17.58 0.04 -4.42
C TRP A 195 -18.70 -0.21 -5.45
N ILE A 196 -18.40 0.02 -6.73
CA ILE A 196 -19.31 -0.16 -7.88
C ILE A 196 -19.25 -1.62 -8.33
#